data_AF-A0A543KEQ6-F1
#
_entry.id   AF-A0A543KEQ6-F1
#
_cell.length_a   1.000
_cell.length_b   1.000
_cell.length_c   1.000
_cell.angle_alpha   90.00
_cell.angle_beta   90.00
_cell.angle_gamma   90.00
#
_symmetry.space_group_name_H-M   'P 1'
#
loop_
_entity.id
_entity.type
_entity.pdbx_description
1 polymer ?
#
loop_
_entity_poly.entity_id
_entity_poly.type
_entity_poly.pdbx_seq_one_letter_code
_entity_poly.pdbx_strand_id
1 'polypeptide(L)'
;MPKLDTIPDKFAAGYLDRLDGRSRVAVDMRARWQAMTDDLGGADQLSYAQRSLVERALWLEHWLHIQEQALADGDHASFDAGRWTQAVNALQGILVKLGLERRQKDVTSLQSYIAGRAAS
;
A
#
# COMPACT_ATOMS: atom_id res chain seq x y z
N MET A 1 25.41 17.18 -5.96
CA MET A 1 24.65 16.69 -4.79
C MET A 1 23.54 17.70 -4.54
N PRO A 2 22.26 17.29 -4.45
CA PRO A 2 21.20 18.24 -4.12
C PRO A 2 21.49 18.78 -2.72
N LYS A 3 21.47 20.10 -2.53
CA LYS A 3 21.56 20.70 -1.21
C LYS A 3 20.36 20.22 -0.39
N LEU A 4 20.64 19.57 0.73
CA LEU A 4 19.66 19.25 1.77
C LEU A 4 19.33 20.56 2.49
N ASP A 5 18.65 21.47 1.80
CA ASP A 5 18.28 22.76 2.38
C ASP A 5 17.21 22.49 3.44
N THR A 6 17.68 22.47 4.70
CA THR A 6 16.96 22.27 5.97
C THR A 6 16.45 20.86 6.26
N ILE A 7 17.32 20.02 6.83
CA ILE A 7 16.88 18.87 7.64
C ILE A 7 16.30 19.44 8.94
N PRO A 8 15.04 19.16 9.31
CA PRO A 8 14.46 19.64 10.57
C PRO A 8 15.26 19.10 11.77
N ASP A 9 15.49 19.95 12.79
CA ASP A 9 16.19 19.57 14.02
C ASP A 9 15.45 18.48 14.83
N LYS A 10 14.17 18.25 14.52
CA LYS A 10 13.33 17.23 15.14
C LYS A 10 12.71 16.35 14.07
N PHE A 11 12.90 15.04 14.21
CA PHE A 11 12.14 14.07 13.45
C PHE A 11 10.69 14.07 13.91
N ALA A 12 9.75 14.19 12.97
CA ALA A 12 8.33 14.03 13.21
C ALA A 12 7.76 12.98 12.26
N ALA A 13 7.30 11.87 12.82
CA ALA A 13 6.47 10.87 12.14
C ALA A 13 5.04 11.39 11.93
N GLY A 14 4.17 10.65 11.23
CA GLY A 14 2.80 11.09 10.96
C GLY A 14 2.74 12.04 9.77
N TYR A 15 3.18 11.59 8.60
CA TYR A 15 3.07 12.43 7.39
C TYR A 15 1.61 12.70 7.01
N LEU A 16 0.70 11.79 7.37
CA LEU A 16 -0.74 11.94 7.17
C LEU A 16 -1.36 13.02 8.07
N ASP A 17 -0.90 13.12 9.31
CA ASP A 17 -1.41 14.11 10.28
C ASP A 17 -1.07 15.54 9.87
N ARG A 18 -0.04 15.69 9.03
CA ARG A 18 0.42 16.98 8.51
C ARG A 18 -0.30 17.42 7.23
N LEU A 19 -1.12 16.57 6.63
CA LEU A 19 -1.91 16.95 5.47
C LEU A 19 -3.06 17.87 5.87
N ASP A 20 -3.36 18.90 5.06
CA ASP A 20 -4.60 19.67 5.22
C ASP A 20 -5.78 18.72 5.06
N GLY A 21 -6.46 18.46 6.18
CA GLY A 21 -7.54 17.48 6.28
C GLY A 21 -8.76 17.74 5.40
N ARG A 22 -8.84 18.91 4.77
CA ARG A 22 -9.91 19.25 3.82
C ARG A 22 -9.56 18.87 2.38
N SER A 23 -8.28 18.62 2.09
CA SER A 23 -7.88 18.19 0.76
C SER A 23 -8.39 16.78 0.49
N ARG A 24 -8.82 16.53 -0.75
CA ARG A 24 -9.32 15.21 -1.17
C ARG A 24 -8.29 14.10 -0.92
N VAL A 25 -7.00 14.41 -1.11
CA VAL A 25 -5.90 13.48 -0.85
C VAL A 25 -5.79 13.15 0.65
N ALA A 26 -5.92 14.13 1.55
CA ALA A 26 -5.88 13.86 2.99
C ALA A 26 -7.04 12.99 3.46
N VAL A 27 -8.25 13.23 2.92
CA VAL A 27 -9.43 12.43 3.25
C VAL A 27 -9.25 10.99 2.78
N ASP A 28 -8.85 10.78 1.52
CA ASP A 28 -8.62 9.44 0.96
C ASP A 28 -7.50 8.70 1.70
N MET A 29 -6.37 9.35 1.96
CA MET A 29 -5.26 8.71 2.67
C MET A 29 -5.62 8.33 4.11
N ARG A 30 -6.41 9.13 4.84
CA ARG A 30 -6.89 8.76 6.18
C ARG A 30 -7.84 7.58 6.15
N ALA A 31 -8.78 7.56 5.20
CA ALA A 31 -9.71 6.45 5.04
C ALA A 31 -8.98 5.13 4.74
N ARG A 32 -8.00 5.18 3.83
CA ARG A 32 -7.16 4.02 3.49
C ARG A 32 -6.24 3.61 4.63
N TRP A 33 -5.68 4.56 5.38
CA TRP A 33 -4.89 4.26 6.57
C TRP A 33 -5.72 3.49 7.59
N GLN A 34 -6.92 3.98 7.90
CA GLN A 34 -7.82 3.31 8.83
C GLN A 34 -8.14 1.89 8.35
N ALA A 35 -8.56 1.72 7.09
CA ALA A 35 -8.86 0.41 6.52
C ALA A 35 -7.67 -0.56 6.59
N MET A 36 -6.47 -0.11 6.21
CA MET A 36 -5.27 -0.94 6.27
C MET A 36 -4.89 -1.29 7.72
N THR A 37 -5.06 -0.38 8.68
CA THR A 37 -4.79 -0.70 10.09
C THR A 37 -5.85 -1.61 10.70
N ASP A 38 -7.11 -1.50 10.28
CA ASP A 38 -8.20 -2.36 10.75
C ASP A 38 -8.01 -3.80 10.29
N ASP A 39 -7.59 -4.00 9.03
CA ASP A 39 -7.24 -5.32 8.49
C ASP A 39 -6.06 -5.97 9.24
N LEU A 40 -5.21 -5.16 9.88
CA LEU A 40 -4.09 -5.60 10.69
C LEU A 40 -4.42 -5.76 12.19
N GLY A 41 -5.70 -5.63 12.56
CA GLY A 41 -6.19 -5.81 13.93
C GLY A 41 -6.33 -4.53 14.75
N GLY A 42 -6.26 -3.36 14.12
CA GLY A 42 -6.42 -2.05 14.75
C GLY A 42 -5.10 -1.32 14.99
N ALA A 43 -5.09 0.01 14.79
CA ALA A 43 -3.88 0.83 14.85
C ALA A 43 -3.18 0.87 16.22
N ASP A 44 -3.95 0.66 17.29
CA ASP A 44 -3.51 0.55 18.69
C ASP A 44 -2.72 -0.74 18.95
N GLN A 45 -3.03 -1.80 18.21
CA GLN A 45 -2.33 -3.09 18.29
C GLN A 45 -1.05 -3.14 17.46
N LEU A 46 -0.83 -2.14 16.59
CA LEU A 46 0.36 -2.07 15.76
C LEU A 46 1.56 -1.52 16.52
N SER A 47 2.73 -2.07 16.25
CA SER A 47 3.98 -1.42 16.62
C SER A 47 4.17 -0.11 15.83
N TYR A 48 5.04 0.76 16.33
CA TYR A 48 5.46 1.95 15.58
C TYR A 48 5.97 1.60 14.17
N ALA A 49 6.77 0.53 14.05
CA ALA A 49 7.33 0.11 12.77
C ALA A 49 6.22 -0.29 11.77
N GLN A 50 5.19 -1.00 12.22
CA GLN A 50 4.05 -1.35 11.38
C GLN A 50 3.27 -0.12 10.93
N ARG A 51 2.94 0.83 11.84
CA ARG A 51 2.30 2.10 11.45
C ARG A 51 3.12 2.90 10.44
N SER A 52 4.44 2.93 10.65
CA SER A 52 5.40 3.58 9.76
C SER A 52 5.47 2.94 8.37
N LEU A 53 5.31 1.62 8.29
CA LEU A 53 5.21 0.86 7.03
C LEU A 53 3.88 1.11 6.33
N VAL A 54 2.75 1.14 7.07
CA VAL A 54 1.43 1.49 6.52
C VAL A 54 1.47 2.87 5.86
N GLU A 55 2.01 3.90 6.53
CA GLU A 55 2.13 5.24 5.92
C GLU A 55 2.94 5.21 4.61
N ARG A 56 4.05 4.46 4.56
CA ARG A 56 4.88 4.33 3.35
C ARG A 56 4.16 3.61 2.22
N ALA A 57 3.38 2.57 2.54
CA ALA A 57 2.56 1.87 1.58
C ALA A 57 1.59 2.84 0.89
N LEU A 58 0.88 3.66 1.67
CA LEU A 58 -0.08 4.63 1.15
C LEU A 58 0.56 5.72 0.28
N TRP A 59 1.73 6.21 0.67
CA TRP A 59 2.46 7.18 -0.17
C TRP A 59 2.96 6.58 -1.48
N LEU A 60 3.40 5.32 -1.47
CA LEU A 60 3.77 4.60 -2.68
C LEU A 60 2.55 4.36 -3.57
N GLU A 61 1.41 3.93 -3.02
CA GLU A 61 0.15 3.79 -3.76
C GLU A 61 -0.27 5.11 -4.42
N HIS A 62 -0.24 6.22 -3.67
CA HIS A 62 -0.60 7.53 -4.20
C HIS A 62 0.32 7.94 -5.36
N TRP A 63 1.63 7.75 -5.20
CA TRP A 63 2.59 8.07 -6.25
C TRP A 63 2.44 7.18 -7.49
N LEU A 64 2.19 5.87 -7.29
CA LEU A 64 1.90 4.93 -8.38
C LEU A 64 0.64 5.35 -9.14
N HIS A 65 -0.41 5.76 -8.44
CA HIS A 65 -1.64 6.24 -9.06
C HIS A 65 -1.41 7.48 -9.94
N ILE A 66 -0.55 8.41 -9.52
CA ILE A 66 -0.17 9.57 -10.35
C ILE A 66 0.53 9.13 -11.64
N GLN A 67 1.45 8.16 -11.55
CA GLN A 67 2.14 7.62 -12.72
C GLN A 67 1.20 6.88 -13.67
N GLU A 68 0.28 6.09 -13.13
CA GLU A 68 -0.73 5.35 -13.89
C GLU A 68 -1.75 6.29 -14.54
N GLN A 69 -2.12 7.38 -13.87
CA GLN A 69 -2.97 8.42 -14.42
C GLN A 69 -2.30 9.12 -15.61
N ALA A 70 -1.00 9.43 -15.53
CA ALA A 70 -0.25 9.99 -16.66
C ALA A 70 -0.29 9.06 -17.89
N LEU A 71 -0.17 7.75 -17.69
CA LEU A 71 -0.34 6.77 -18.77
C LEU A 71 -1.77 6.75 -19.34
N ALA A 72 -2.79 6.80 -18.48
CA ALA A 72 -4.18 6.81 -18.89
C ALA A 72 -4.54 8.05 -19.71
N ASP A 73 -3.93 9.18 -19.39
CA ASP A 73 -4.11 10.46 -20.08
C ASP A 73 -3.26 10.58 -21.37
N GLY A 74 -2.45 9.56 -21.69
CA GLY A 74 -1.56 9.55 -22.86
C GLY A 74 -0.29 10.39 -22.69
N ASP A 75 0.00 10.90 -21.48
CA ASP A 75 1.23 11.60 -21.15
C ASP A 75 2.37 10.62 -20.85
N HIS A 76 2.82 9.95 -21.90
CA HIS A 76 3.94 9.00 -21.81
C HIS A 76 5.26 9.64 -21.42
N ALA A 77 5.42 10.97 -21.56
CA ALA A 77 6.65 11.68 -21.21
C ALA A 77 6.82 11.84 -19.68
N SER A 78 5.71 11.94 -18.95
CA SER A 78 5.71 12.05 -17.48
C SER A 78 5.77 10.69 -16.77
N PHE A 79 5.63 9.58 -17.50
CA PHE A 79 5.71 8.23 -16.95
C PHE A 79 7.15 7.70 -16.98
N ASP A 80 7.66 7.32 -15.81
CA ASP A 80 8.96 6.65 -15.68
C ASP A 80 8.75 5.19 -15.27
N ALA A 81 8.83 4.29 -16.26
CA ALA A 81 8.66 2.85 -16.07
C ALA A 81 9.64 2.25 -15.04
N GLY A 82 10.87 2.77 -14.97
CA GLY A 82 11.90 2.30 -14.06
C GLY A 82 11.59 2.67 -12.61
N ARG A 83 11.17 3.92 -12.37
CA ARG A 83 10.73 4.36 -11.03
C ARG A 83 9.42 3.69 -10.63
N TRP A 84 8.50 3.53 -11.57
CA TRP A 84 7.24 2.82 -11.35
C TRP A 84 7.49 1.39 -10.87
N THR A 85 8.34 0.65 -11.57
CA THR A 85 8.70 -0.74 -11.20
C THR A 85 9.36 -0.81 -9.81
N GLN A 86 10.25 0.13 -9.50
CA GLN A 86 10.89 0.21 -8.18
C GLN A 86 9.87 0.47 -7.07
N ALA A 87 8.92 1.37 -7.28
CA ALA A 87 7.86 1.67 -6.32
C ALA A 87 6.92 0.48 -6.11
N VAL A 88 6.53 -0.23 -7.17
CA VAL A 88 5.72 -1.46 -7.08
C VAL A 88 6.45 -2.53 -6.27
N ASN A 89 7.73 -2.77 -6.54
CA ASN A 89 8.51 -3.76 -5.80
C ASN A 89 8.67 -3.38 -4.32
N ALA A 90 8.89 -2.09 -4.03
CA ALA A 90 8.95 -1.59 -2.66
C ALA A 90 7.62 -1.76 -1.94
N LEU A 91 6.50 -1.41 -2.59
CA LEU A 91 5.16 -1.57 -2.05
C LEU A 91 4.84 -3.03 -1.77
N GLN A 92 5.11 -3.94 -2.72
CA GLN A 92 4.95 -5.38 -2.53
C GLN A 92 5.74 -5.88 -1.30
N GLY A 93 7.00 -5.47 -1.17
CA GLY A 93 7.83 -5.84 -0.03
C GLY A 93 7.29 -5.32 1.32
N ILE A 94 6.66 -4.15 1.33
CA ILE A 94 5.98 -3.62 2.52
C ILE A 94 4.73 -4.44 2.83
N LEU A 95 3.87 -4.70 1.84
CA LEU A 95 2.62 -5.44 2.03
C LEU A 95 2.88 -6.86 2.54
N VAL A 96 3.87 -7.57 1.99
CA VAL A 96 4.26 -8.90 2.48
C VAL A 96 4.71 -8.84 3.95
N LYS A 97 5.50 -7.84 4.34
CA LYS A 97 5.93 -7.66 5.74
C LYS A 97 4.78 -7.32 6.68
N LEU A 98 3.73 -6.66 6.17
CA LEU A 98 2.52 -6.37 6.92
C LEU A 98 1.56 -7.57 7.00
N GLY A 99 1.82 -8.67 6.31
CA GLY A 99 1.00 -9.89 6.40
C GLY A 99 0.21 -10.21 5.14
N LEU A 100 0.53 -9.59 3.99
CA LEU A 100 -0.01 -10.05 2.71
C LEU A 100 0.55 -11.45 2.39
N GLU A 101 -0.33 -12.45 2.43
CA GLU A 101 0.00 -13.83 2.12
C GLU A 101 -0.59 -14.26 0.76
N ARG A 102 0.14 -15.14 0.06
CA ARG A 102 -0.35 -15.77 -1.16
C ARG A 102 -1.45 -16.78 -0.81
N ARG A 103 -2.68 -16.53 -1.27
CA ARG A 103 -3.78 -17.50 -1.17
C ARG A 103 -3.83 -18.40 -2.40
N GLN A 104 -3.68 -19.71 -2.20
CA GLN A 104 -3.90 -20.69 -3.26
C GLN A 104 -5.39 -20.76 -3.61
N LYS A 105 -5.73 -20.87 -4.89
CA LYS A 105 -7.11 -21.10 -5.29
C LYS A 105 -7.56 -22.45 -4.76
N ASP A 106 -8.74 -22.50 -4.17
CA ASP A 106 -9.39 -23.77 -3.83
C ASP A 106 -9.79 -24.45 -5.14
N VAL A 107 -8.95 -25.39 -5.58
CA VAL A 107 -9.26 -26.23 -6.72
C VAL A 107 -9.78 -27.53 -6.16
N THR A 108 -11.10 -27.59 -5.92
CA THR A 108 -11.75 -28.86 -5.61
C THR A 108 -11.49 -29.79 -6.79
N SER A 109 -10.63 -30.80 -6.60
CA SER A 109 -10.36 -31.74 -7.67
C SER A 109 -11.64 -32.51 -8.00
N LEU A 110 -11.79 -32.92 -9.26
CA LEU A 110 -12.94 -33.71 -9.70
C LEU A 110 -13.07 -34.99 -8.84
N GLN A 111 -11.92 -35.55 -8.45
CA GLN A 111 -11.80 -36.71 -7.56
C GLN A 111 -12.31 -36.39 -6.15
N SER A 112 -11.97 -35.23 -5.59
CA SER A 112 -12.48 -34.74 -4.29
C SER A 112 -13.99 -34.51 -4.33
N TYR A 113 -14.51 -33.97 -5.42
CA TYR A 113 -15.96 -33.77 -5.61
C TYR A 113 -16.74 -35.09 -5.73
N ILE A 114 -16.21 -36.06 -6.49
CA ILE A 114 -16.82 -37.40 -6.63
C ILE A 114 -16.79 -38.15 -5.29
N ALA A 115 -15.67 -38.09 -4.54
CA ALA A 115 -15.56 -38.73 -3.23
C ALA A 115 -16.54 -38.14 -2.21
N GLY A 116 -16.70 -36.80 -2.18
CA GLY A 116 -17.66 -36.13 -1.30
C GLY A 116 -19.13 -36.48 -1.63
N ARG A 117 -19.45 -36.69 -2.92
CA ARG A 117 -20.79 -37.09 -3.36
C ARG A 117 -21.10 -38.58 -3.14
N ALA A 118 -20.10 -39.45 -3.13
CA ALA A 118 -20.28 -40.88 -2.84
C ALA A 118 -20.44 -41.18 -1.34
N ALA A 119 -20.00 -40.27 -0.48
CA ALA A 119 -20.13 -40.36 0.99
C ALA A 119 -21.40 -39.69 1.55
N SER A 120 -22.23 -39.09 0.68
CA SER A 120 -23.53 -38.49 1.00
C SER A 120 -24.67 -39.39 0.52
#